data_AF-A0A7V5RN51-F1
#
_entry.id   AF-A0A7V5RN51-F1
#
_cell.length_a   1.000
_cell.length_b   1.000
_cell.length_c   1.000
_cell.angle_alpha   90.00
_cell.angle_beta   90.00
_cell.angle_gamma   90.00
#
_symmetry.space_group_name_H-M   'P 1'
#
loop_
_entity.id
_entity.type
_entity.pdbx_description
1 polymer ?
#
loop_
_entity_poly.entity_id
_entity_poly.type
_entity_poly.pdbx_seq_one_letter_code
_entity_poly.pdbx_strand_id
1 'polypeptide(L)' 'MSGDLEISTTNGQDGRTYYTIRVAFSEKDILTINKNSINELMDELPEIISSAIQARMIKEYNIN' A
#
# COMPACT_ATOMS: atom_id res chain seq x y z
N MET A 1 -16.29 4.67 5.11
CA MET A 1 -14.86 4.93 5.40
C MET A 1 -14.21 5.34 4.10
N SER A 2 -13.59 6.52 4.09
CA SER A 2 -12.76 7.02 2.99
C SER A 2 -11.56 6.09 2.81
N GLY A 3 -11.14 5.86 1.57
CA GLY A 3 -9.88 5.18 1.31
C GLY A 3 -8.74 6.09 1.76
N ASP A 4 -7.89 5.59 2.64
CA ASP A 4 -6.76 6.36 3.18
C ASP A 4 -5.46 5.82 2.58
N LEU A 5 -4.70 6.70 1.93
CA LEU A 5 -3.33 6.44 1.48
C LEU A 5 -2.38 7.18 2.42
N GLU A 6 -1.54 6.42 3.11
CA GLU A 6 -0.53 6.96 4.02
C GLU A 6 0.86 6.54 3.53
N ILE A 7 1.78 7.50 3.45
CA ILE A 7 3.20 7.26 3.20
C ILE A 7 3.97 7.68 4.43
N SER A 8 4.74 6.77 5.00
CA SER A 8 5.50 7.00 6.23
C SER A 8 6.87 6.33 6.17
N THR A 9 7.73 6.65 7.12
CA THR A 9 9.03 6.01 7.28
C THR A 9 9.04 5.16 8.54
N THR A 10 9.44 3.91 8.43
CA THR A 10 9.57 2.98 9.55
C THR A 10 11.04 2.64 9.75
N ASN A 11 11.55 2.78 10.98
CA ASN A 11 12.90 2.34 11.30
C ASN A 11 12.87 0.87 11.70
N GLY A 12 13.61 0.03 10.97
CA GLY A 12 13.77 -1.38 11.26
C GLY A 12 14.64 -1.63 12.49
N GLN A 13 14.52 -2.83 13.06
CA GLN A 13 15.33 -3.27 14.20
C GLN A 13 16.83 -3.37 13.89
N ASP A 14 17.18 -3.42 12.61
CA ASP A 14 18.54 -3.39 12.07
C ASP A 14 19.11 -1.96 11.92
N GLY A 15 18.35 -0.94 12.33
CA GLY A 15 18.72 0.47 12.20
C GLY A 15 18.55 1.04 10.79
N ARG A 16 17.95 0.29 9.86
CA ARG A 16 17.68 0.78 8.50
C ARG A 16 16.34 1.51 8.44
N THR A 17 16.29 2.59 7.68
CA THR A 17 15.03 3.28 7.38
C THR A 17 14.36 2.62 6.18
N TYR A 18 13.10 2.24 6.37
CA TYR A 18 12.22 1.73 5.33
C TYR A 18 11.16 2.79 5.03
N TYR A 19 10.80 2.90 3.77
CA TYR A 19 9.68 3.72 3.32
C TYR A 19 8.47 2.82 3.16
N THR A 20 7.40 3.18 3.86
CA THR A 20 6.18 2.38 3.96
C THR A 20 5.04 3.10 3.25
N ILE A 21 4.36 2.41 2.33
CA ILE A 21 3.03 2.80 1.86
C ILE A 21 2.01 1.93 2.58
N ARG A 22 0.97 2.56 3.11
CA ARG A 22 -0.24 1.92 3.60
C ARG A 22 -1.43 2.38 2.77
N VAL A 23 -2.13 1.42 2.16
CA VAL A 23 -3.39 1.67 1.43
C VAL A 23 -4.51 0.96 2.17
N ALA A 24 -5.44 1.73 2.77
CA ALA A 24 -6.59 1.20 3.48
C ALA A 24 -7.86 1.36 2.65
N PHE A 25 -8.49 0.23 2.32
CA PHE A 25 -9.77 0.16 1.59
C PHE A 25 -10.96 -0.08 2.53
N SER A 26 -10.68 -0.72 3.67
CA SER A 26 -11.56 -0.94 4.83
C SER A 26 -10.68 -1.21 6.07
N GLU A 27 -11.25 -1.30 7.28
CA GLU A 27 -10.48 -1.66 8.48
C GLU A 27 -9.78 -3.03 8.37
N LYS A 28 -10.28 -3.92 7.50
CA LYS A 28 -9.77 -5.28 7.30
C LYS A 28 -8.91 -5.43 6.04
N ASP A 29 -9.02 -4.50 5.10
CA ASP A 29 -8.31 -4.54 3.81
C ASP A 29 -7.26 -3.44 3.78
N ILE A 30 -6.09 -3.74 4.35
CA ILE A 30 -4.93 -2.85 4.42
C ILE A 30 -3.77 -3.51 3.67
N LEU A 31 -3.25 -2.82 2.66
CA LEU A 31 -2.01 -3.19 1.97
C LEU A 31 -0.86 -2.37 2.55
N THR A 32 0.19 -3.04 3.04
CA THR A 32 1.41 -2.41 3.55
C THR A 32 2.61 -2.87 2.73
N ILE A 33 3.36 -1.93 2.17
CA ILE A 33 4.56 -2.21 1.35
C ILE A 33 5.74 -1.45 1.92
N ASN A 34 6.88 -2.14 2.07
CA ASN A 34 8.12 -1.56 2.57
C ASN A 34 9.19 -1.58 1.47
N LYS A 35 9.86 -0.45 1.27
CA LYS A 35 11.01 -0.31 0.36
C LYS A 35 12.20 0.31 1.07
N ASN A 36 13.39 0.00 0.59
CA ASN A 36 14.63 0.52 1.14
C ASN A 36 14.95 1.93 0.62
N SER A 37 14.27 2.35 -0.45
CA SER A 37 14.46 3.63 -1.12
C SER A 37 13.11 4.28 -1.42
N ILE A 38 13.04 5.60 -1.21
CA ILE A 38 11.85 6.38 -1.58
C ILE A 38 11.66 6.42 -3.10
N ASN A 39 12.74 6.37 -3.88
CA ASN A 39 12.65 6.36 -5.34
C ASN A 39 12.02 5.05 -5.83
N GLU A 40 12.47 3.91 -5.30
CA GLU A 40 11.86 2.60 -5.60
C GLU A 40 10.38 2.59 -5.24
N LEU A 41 10.03 3.18 -4.10
CA LEU A 41 8.65 3.30 -3.65
C LEU A 41 7.80 4.13 -4.62
N MET A 42 8.31 5.28 -5.06
CA MET A 42 7.60 6.20 -5.95
C MET A 42 7.48 5.67 -7.39
N ASP A 43 8.49 4.94 -7.87
CA ASP A 43 8.47 4.30 -9.18
C ASP A 43 7.39 3.19 -9.26
N GLU A 44 7.22 2.43 -8.18
CA GLU A 44 6.24 1.34 -8.10
C GLU A 44 4.85 1.78 -7.62
N LEU A 45 4.73 2.96 -6.98
CA LEU A 45 3.48 3.46 -6.39
C LEU A 45 2.29 3.43 -7.36
N PRO A 46 2.40 3.86 -8.64
CA PRO A 46 1.29 3.80 -9.58
C PRO A 46 0.79 2.36 -9.82
N GLU A 47 1.71 1.40 -9.93
CA GLU A 47 1.38 -0.01 -10.18
C GLU A 47 0.75 -0.66 -8.94
N ILE A 48 1.27 -0.33 -7.76
CA ILE A 48 0.71 -0.74 -6.46
C ILE A 48 -0.75 -0.28 -6.33
N ILE A 49 -1.02 1.01 -6.59
CA ILE A 49 -2.36 1.58 -6.51
C ILE A 49 -3.28 0.91 -7.55
N SER A 50 -2.83 0.79 -8.80
CA SER A 50 -3.60 0.15 -9.87
C SER A 50 -4.00 -1.29 -9.53
N SER A 51 -3.03 -2.09 -9.07
CA SER A 51 -3.25 -3.50 -8.70
C SER A 51 -4.23 -3.62 -7.53
N ALA A 52 -4.11 -2.73 -6.54
CA ALA A 52 -4.98 -2.73 -5.37
C ALA A 52 -6.44 -2.36 -5.72
N ILE A 53 -6.64 -1.40 -6.64
CA ILE A 53 -7.97 -1.06 -7.17
C ILE A 53 -8.57 -2.24 -7.96
N GLN A 54 -7.78 -2.87 -8.84
CA GLN A 54 -8.25 -4.02 -9.62
C GLN A 54 -8.66 -5.20 -8.73
N ALA A 55 -7.83 -5.54 -7.75
CA ALA A 55 -8.14 -6.61 -6.80
C ALA A 55 -9.45 -6.34 -6.06
N ARG A 56 -9.71 -5.08 -5.69
CA ARG A 56 -10.97 -4.67 -5.07
C ARG A 56 -12.17 -4.83 -6.01
N MET A 57 -12.06 -4.37 -7.26
CA MET A 57 -13.14 -4.52 -8.24
C MET A 57 -13.51 -6.00 -8.46
N ILE A 58 -12.50 -6.89 -8.57
CA ILE A 58 -12.73 -8.34 -8.71
C ILE A 58 -13.45 -8.89 -7.47
N LYS A 59 -13.02 -8.50 -6.26
CA LYS A 59 -13.67 -8.93 -5.01
C LYS A 59 -15.13 -8.49 -4.94
N GLU A 60 -15.43 -7.24 -5.28
CA GLU A 60 -16.81 -6.71 -5.28
C GLU A 60 -17.68 -7.35 -6.38
N TYR A 61 -17.09 -7.71 -7.52
CA TYR A 61 -17.80 -8.40 -8.60
C TYR A 61 -18.11 -9.87 -8.30
N ASN A 62 -17.24 -10.57 -7.55
CA ASN A 62 -17.46 -11.96 -7.13
C ASN A 62 -18.43 -12.12 -5.94
N ILE A 63 -18.82 -11.02 -5.29
CA ILE A 63 -19.76 -11.02 -4.16
C ILE A 63 -21.20 -10.72 -4.62
N ASN A 64 -21.38 -10.21 -5.84
CA ASN A 64 -22.69 -9.99 -6.49
C ASN A 64 -23.00 -11.12 -7.50
#